data_AF-A0A7C4C9B0-F1
#
_entry.id   AF-A0A7C4C9B0-F1
#
_cell.length_a   1.000
_cell.length_b   1.000
_cell.length_c   1.000
_cell.angle_alpha   90.00
_cell.angle_beta   90.00
_cell.angle_gamma   90.00
#
_symmetry.space_group_name_H-M   'P 1'
#
loop_
_entity.id
_entity.type
_entity.pdbx_description
1 polymer ?
#
loop_
_entity_poly.entity_id
_entity_poly.type
_entity_poly.pdbx_seq_one_letter_code
_entity_poly.pdbx_strand_id
1 'polypeptide(L)'
;MSGPAAALPALATPALRVSRRTLTTLVLAGLVLVSFGPSRIASQFVPFACWPLAIVLARGRLAQPARETVLVALLAVMTVISALVNATELPNLLLGVVSWFGPFLVFSLAYAVGDHVSLRALLRVLLVVSVVQIPIGVLQMFAFIGFRLANPFQVYGLAAGDWFSGTLLLSGKNSHVVSLKLALSMLLAWQVARHVTRLGRAARLGVLALLVFGWLTPSAVHSMLCFLAAIATASLLLASSARTVAGLLGLSLLAVAIVAATQWENVLYARNLIVLTAGSTGVLPGKAAALANTLTELPAVAPQLPWTGVGLGRYSSYAAMILSGEHLASANPLIPVSYSDYTFRFILPFWNRELLLANEWASGVVNQPFFTYMSIYGELGLPGLACFAGFWLVVTLRLRRIVQRARGTLEGGLATALLLFTLLLVYLFLFDNWFEDARLMIPYMLLTGVLLRQAHAPPAAHGPATSGG
;
A
#
# COMPACT_ATOMS: atom_id res chain seq x y z
N MET A 1 30.73 54.00 -50.01
CA MET A 1 29.82 54.24 -48.86
C MET A 1 28.92 53.02 -48.71
N SER A 2 29.34 52.04 -47.91
CA SER A 2 28.62 50.79 -47.65
C SER A 2 28.51 50.65 -46.14
N GLY A 3 27.36 51.04 -45.59
CA GLY A 3 27.10 50.95 -44.15
C GLY A 3 26.88 49.50 -43.72
N PRO A 4 27.41 49.07 -42.57
CA PRO A 4 27.15 47.74 -42.05
C PRO A 4 25.70 47.66 -41.54
N ALA A 5 24.97 46.67 -42.05
CA ALA A 5 23.61 46.37 -41.60
C ALA A 5 23.64 45.94 -40.13
N ALA A 6 22.96 46.71 -39.28
CA ALA A 6 22.78 46.38 -37.87
C ALA A 6 21.92 45.11 -37.76
N ALA A 7 22.55 44.02 -37.28
CA ALA A 7 21.85 42.78 -36.96
C ALA A 7 20.89 43.03 -35.78
N LEU A 8 19.59 42.92 -36.04
CA LEU A 8 18.56 42.94 -35.01
C LEU A 8 18.82 41.83 -33.99
N PRO A 9 18.82 42.12 -32.68
CA PRO A 9 18.97 41.11 -31.66
C PRO A 9 17.76 40.17 -31.71
N ALA A 10 18.02 38.90 -31.99
CA ALA A 10 17.01 37.86 -31.88
C ALA A 10 16.45 37.89 -30.45
N LEU A 11 15.21 38.33 -30.31
CA LEU A 11 14.38 38.18 -29.12
C LEU A 11 14.18 36.69 -28.86
N ALA A 12 15.18 36.04 -28.27
CA ALA A 12 15.04 34.72 -27.69
C ALA A 12 14.07 34.87 -26.52
N THR A 13 12.80 34.59 -26.78
CA THR A 13 11.80 34.42 -25.74
C THR A 13 12.38 33.44 -24.72
N PRO A 14 12.43 33.79 -23.42
CA PRO A 14 12.90 32.88 -22.39
C PRO A 14 11.84 31.80 -22.21
N ALA A 15 11.82 30.83 -23.12
CA ALA A 15 11.04 29.62 -22.97
C ALA A 15 11.47 29.01 -21.65
N LEU A 16 10.56 29.01 -20.67
CA LEU A 16 10.71 28.42 -19.35
C LEU A 16 11.28 27.01 -19.49
N ARG A 17 12.61 26.88 -19.41
CA ARG A 17 13.28 25.57 -19.38
C ARG A 17 13.06 25.00 -17.99
N VAL A 18 11.87 24.41 -17.78
CA VAL A 18 11.59 23.60 -16.60
C VAL A 18 12.62 22.49 -16.59
N SER A 19 13.46 22.46 -15.54
CA SER A 19 14.48 21.43 -15.44
C SER A 19 13.83 20.04 -15.46
N ARG A 20 14.47 19.06 -16.12
CA ARG A 20 14.02 17.65 -16.14
C ARG A 20 13.75 17.13 -14.72
N ARG A 21 14.52 17.60 -13.74
CA ARG A 21 14.35 17.27 -12.32
C ARG A 21 13.03 17.79 -11.76
N THR A 22 12.70 19.05 -12.06
CA THR A 22 11.43 19.66 -11.65
C THR A 22 10.25 18.94 -12.27
N LEU A 23 10.28 18.69 -13.58
CA LEU A 23 9.21 17.99 -14.29
C LEU A 23 8.99 16.58 -13.72
N THR A 24 10.06 15.80 -13.55
CA THR A 24 9.98 14.43 -13.00
C THR A 24 9.41 14.43 -11.58
N THR A 25 9.85 15.37 -10.75
CA THR A 25 9.34 15.50 -9.37
C THR A 25 7.86 15.88 -9.36
N LEU A 26 7.41 16.76 -10.27
CA LEU A 26 6.00 17.15 -10.38
C LEU A 26 5.12 15.98 -10.83
N VAL A 27 5.58 15.17 -11.80
CA VAL A 27 4.86 13.97 -12.25
C VAL A 27 4.67 12.99 -11.09
N LEU A 28 5.74 12.68 -10.37
CA LEU A 28 5.68 11.77 -9.22
C LEU A 28 4.85 12.34 -8.05
N ALA A 29 4.90 13.66 -7.81
CA ALA A 29 4.00 14.31 -6.86
C ALA A 29 2.53 14.22 -7.30
N GLY A 30 2.26 14.33 -8.60
CA GLY A 30 0.94 14.11 -9.19
C GLY A 30 0.40 12.71 -8.91
N LEU A 31 1.23 11.67 -9.02
CA LEU A 31 0.85 10.30 -8.66
C LEU A 31 0.41 10.19 -7.19
N VAL A 32 1.14 10.84 -6.27
CA VAL A 32 0.76 10.89 -4.86
C VAL A 32 -0.58 11.60 -4.71
N LEU A 33 -0.79 12.75 -5.36
CA LEU A 33 -2.06 13.49 -5.27
C LEU A 33 -3.25 12.68 -5.78
N VAL A 34 -3.11 12.00 -6.92
CA VAL A 34 -4.15 11.11 -7.47
C VAL A 34 -4.47 9.99 -6.48
N SER A 35 -3.46 9.41 -5.83
CA SER A 35 -3.66 8.31 -4.87
C SER A 35 -4.49 8.74 -3.66
N PHE A 36 -4.46 10.02 -3.29
CA PHE A 36 -5.33 10.62 -2.26
C PHE A 36 -6.64 11.18 -2.84
N GLY A 37 -6.83 11.16 -4.15
CA GLY A 37 -8.05 11.63 -4.79
C GLY A 37 -9.26 10.72 -4.51
N PRO A 38 -10.48 11.24 -4.71
CA PRO A 38 -11.71 10.50 -4.48
C PRO A 38 -11.94 9.32 -5.44
N SER A 39 -11.21 9.24 -6.56
CA SER A 39 -11.43 8.22 -7.58
C SER A 39 -10.46 7.04 -7.43
N ARG A 40 -10.98 5.88 -7.00
CA ARG A 40 -10.26 4.61 -6.97
C ARG A 40 -9.83 4.18 -8.37
N ILE A 41 -10.72 4.32 -9.37
CA ILE A 41 -10.44 3.99 -10.77
C ILE A 41 -9.26 4.81 -11.28
N ALA A 42 -9.27 6.14 -11.08
CA ALA A 42 -8.15 6.99 -11.50
C ALA A 42 -6.83 6.51 -10.88
N SER A 43 -6.83 6.17 -9.59
CA SER A 43 -5.64 5.64 -8.91
C SER A 43 -5.13 4.33 -9.50
N GLN A 44 -6.02 3.43 -9.93
CA GLN A 44 -5.63 2.14 -10.53
C GLN A 44 -5.04 2.29 -11.93
N PHE A 45 -5.59 3.19 -12.76
CA PHE A 45 -5.17 3.33 -14.17
C PHE A 45 -4.00 4.30 -14.37
N VAL A 46 -3.81 5.27 -13.47
CA VAL A 46 -2.75 6.26 -13.58
C VAL A 46 -1.32 5.67 -13.70
N PRO A 47 -0.94 4.60 -12.97
CA PRO A 47 0.34 3.92 -13.18
C PRO A 47 0.61 3.53 -14.64
N PHE A 48 -0.42 3.05 -15.34
CA PHE A 48 -0.33 2.63 -16.74
C PHE A 48 -0.26 3.83 -17.68
N ALA A 49 -1.05 4.88 -17.40
CA ALA A 49 -1.02 6.12 -18.18
C ALA A 49 0.32 6.85 -18.08
N CYS A 50 1.01 6.74 -16.94
CA CYS A 50 2.33 7.36 -16.74
C CYS A 50 3.51 6.49 -17.24
N TRP A 51 3.27 5.25 -17.64
CA TRP A 51 4.34 4.35 -18.08
C TRP A 51 5.04 4.78 -19.38
N PRO A 52 4.34 5.24 -20.43
CA PRO A 52 5.01 5.77 -21.63
C PRO A 52 5.94 6.95 -21.31
N LEU A 53 5.52 7.80 -20.36
CA LEU A 53 6.35 8.89 -19.88
C LEU A 53 7.60 8.36 -19.16
N ALA A 54 7.50 7.24 -18.43
CA ALA A 54 8.65 6.55 -17.85
C ALA A 54 9.68 6.18 -18.92
N ILE A 55 9.24 5.60 -20.04
CA ILE A 55 10.12 5.18 -21.15
C ILE A 55 10.85 6.40 -21.74
N VAL A 56 10.14 7.50 -21.96
CA VAL A 56 10.73 8.75 -22.46
C VAL A 56 11.70 9.37 -21.45
N LEU A 57 11.33 9.39 -20.17
CA LEU A 57 12.14 9.95 -19.09
C LEU A 57 13.30 9.03 -18.67
N ALA A 58 13.28 7.75 -19.00
CA ALA A 58 14.30 6.76 -18.61
C ALA A 58 15.26 6.40 -19.75
N ARG A 59 15.18 7.05 -20.92
CA ARG A 59 16.03 6.78 -22.11
C ARG A 59 17.49 6.49 -21.71
N GLY A 60 17.92 5.24 -21.95
CA GLY A 60 19.28 4.76 -21.73
C GLY A 60 19.63 4.22 -20.33
N ARG A 61 18.70 4.18 -19.37
CA ARG A 61 19.01 3.76 -17.96
C ARG A 61 18.29 2.50 -17.47
N LEU A 62 17.44 1.90 -18.29
CA LEU A 62 16.82 0.59 -18.01
C LEU A 62 17.77 -0.59 -18.26
N ALA A 63 19.05 -0.33 -18.55
CA ALA A 63 20.00 -1.34 -19.05
C ALA A 63 20.48 -2.37 -18.01
N GLN A 64 20.18 -2.19 -16.72
CA GLN A 64 20.51 -3.19 -15.70
C GLN A 64 19.25 -3.52 -14.89
N PRO A 65 18.62 -4.70 -15.10
CA PRO A 65 17.45 -5.08 -14.33
C PRO A 65 17.90 -5.27 -12.88
N ALA A 66 17.30 -4.49 -11.98
CA ALA A 66 17.43 -4.73 -10.56
C ALA A 66 16.85 -6.13 -10.24
N ARG A 67 17.29 -6.78 -9.16
CA ARG A 67 16.79 -8.12 -8.79
C ARG A 67 15.26 -8.13 -8.63
N GLU A 68 14.71 -7.02 -8.18
CA GLU A 68 13.28 -6.74 -8.08
C GLU A 68 12.59 -6.81 -9.45
N THR A 69 13.20 -6.25 -10.49
CA THR A 69 12.67 -6.27 -11.86
C THR A 69 12.61 -7.69 -12.42
N VAL A 70 13.60 -8.54 -12.10
CA VAL A 70 13.58 -9.95 -12.48
C VAL A 70 12.42 -10.68 -11.81
N LEU A 71 12.20 -10.45 -10.51
CA LEU A 71 11.10 -11.09 -9.76
C LEU A 71 9.72 -10.64 -10.27
N VAL A 72 9.57 -9.35 -10.62
CA VAL A 72 8.34 -8.82 -11.23
C VAL A 72 8.12 -9.40 -12.63
N ALA A 73 9.18 -9.55 -13.43
CA ALA A 73 9.10 -10.17 -14.75
C ALA A 73 8.70 -11.65 -14.64
N LEU A 74 9.29 -12.40 -13.70
CA LEU A 74 8.89 -13.78 -13.42
C LEU A 74 7.43 -13.87 -13.00
N LEU A 75 6.96 -12.96 -12.13
CA LEU A 75 5.56 -12.89 -11.75
C LEU A 75 4.65 -12.65 -12.96
N ALA A 76 5.03 -11.74 -13.87
CA ALA A 76 4.31 -11.50 -15.11
C ALA A 76 4.28 -12.73 -16.03
N VAL A 77 5.39 -13.48 -16.13
CA VAL A 77 5.43 -14.75 -16.86
C VAL A 77 4.48 -15.77 -16.21
N MET A 78 4.47 -15.88 -14.88
CA MET A 78 3.54 -16.77 -14.18
C MET A 78 2.08 -16.36 -14.41
N THR A 79 1.78 -15.06 -14.45
CA THR A 79 0.45 -14.55 -14.84
C THR A 79 0.06 -15.00 -16.24
N VAL A 80 0.95 -14.88 -17.23
CA VAL A 80 0.67 -15.31 -18.60
C VAL A 80 0.46 -16.82 -18.67
N ILE A 81 1.33 -17.61 -18.04
CA ILE A 81 1.20 -19.08 -18.01
C ILE A 81 -0.12 -19.47 -17.35
N SER A 82 -0.43 -18.92 -16.17
CA SER A 82 -1.68 -19.16 -15.46
C SER A 82 -2.90 -18.81 -16.31
N ALA A 83 -2.88 -17.66 -16.98
CA ALA A 83 -3.96 -17.21 -17.83
C ALA A 83 -4.18 -18.12 -19.06
N LEU A 84 -3.10 -18.58 -19.69
CA LEU A 84 -3.18 -19.48 -20.84
C LEU A 84 -3.66 -20.89 -20.43
N VAL A 85 -3.10 -21.46 -19.35
CA VAL A 85 -3.48 -22.79 -18.86
C VAL A 85 -4.94 -22.84 -18.45
N ASN A 86 -5.44 -21.78 -17.82
CA ASN A 86 -6.81 -21.71 -17.32
C ASN A 86 -7.77 -20.98 -18.27
N ALA A 87 -7.36 -20.68 -19.51
CA ALA A 87 -8.16 -19.93 -20.49
C ALA A 87 -8.88 -18.70 -19.88
N THR A 88 -8.13 -17.86 -19.17
CA THR A 88 -8.68 -16.70 -18.45
C THR A 88 -9.35 -15.73 -19.39
N GLU A 89 -10.56 -15.32 -19.03
CA GLU A 89 -11.35 -14.34 -19.78
C GLU A 89 -10.60 -13.01 -19.84
N LEU A 90 -10.64 -12.37 -21.01
CA LEU A 90 -9.91 -11.12 -21.23
C LEU A 90 -10.26 -10.00 -20.23
N PRO A 91 -11.53 -9.78 -19.82
CA PRO A 91 -11.86 -8.79 -18.80
C PRO A 91 -11.17 -9.05 -17.45
N ASN A 92 -11.13 -10.32 -17.01
CA ASN A 92 -10.48 -10.75 -15.77
C ASN A 92 -8.98 -10.52 -15.83
N LEU A 93 -8.34 -10.92 -16.95
CA LEU A 93 -6.92 -10.71 -17.15
C LEU A 93 -6.57 -9.22 -17.17
N LEU A 94 -7.31 -8.40 -17.91
CA LEU A 94 -7.03 -6.96 -18.03
C LEU A 94 -7.20 -6.25 -16.69
N LEU A 95 -8.31 -6.47 -15.99
CA LEU A 95 -8.55 -5.84 -14.70
C LEU A 95 -7.58 -6.36 -13.64
N GLY A 96 -7.29 -7.67 -13.65
CA GLY A 96 -6.31 -8.30 -12.80
C GLY A 96 -4.92 -7.70 -13.00
N VAL A 97 -4.49 -7.52 -14.26
CA VAL A 97 -3.21 -6.87 -14.58
C VAL A 97 -3.18 -5.45 -14.05
N VAL A 98 -4.25 -4.69 -14.22
CA VAL A 98 -4.34 -3.31 -13.72
C VAL A 98 -4.18 -3.26 -12.19
N SER A 99 -4.89 -4.12 -11.47
CA SER A 99 -4.86 -4.17 -10.00
C SER A 99 -3.52 -4.68 -9.45
N TRP A 100 -2.95 -5.74 -10.02
CA TRP A 100 -1.72 -6.37 -9.52
C TRP A 100 -0.45 -5.66 -9.99
N PHE A 101 -0.35 -5.28 -11.26
CA PHE A 101 0.90 -4.75 -11.81
C PHE A 101 1.03 -3.23 -11.69
N GLY A 102 -0.06 -2.51 -11.40
CA GLY A 102 -0.02 -1.06 -11.13
C GLY A 102 1.06 -0.65 -10.11
N PRO A 103 1.09 -1.24 -8.89
CA PRO A 103 2.16 -0.99 -7.91
C PRO A 103 3.58 -1.22 -8.44
N PHE A 104 3.81 -2.30 -9.19
CA PHE A 104 5.12 -2.63 -9.73
C PHE A 104 5.55 -1.68 -10.86
N LEU A 105 4.60 -1.17 -11.66
CA LEU A 105 4.86 -0.14 -12.65
C LEU A 105 5.28 1.17 -11.98
N VAL A 106 4.61 1.58 -10.90
CA VAL A 106 5.02 2.76 -10.13
C VAL A 106 6.41 2.59 -9.54
N PHE A 107 6.70 1.43 -8.94
CA PHE A 107 8.04 1.12 -8.45
C PHE A 107 9.09 1.25 -9.55
N SER A 108 8.84 0.65 -10.72
CA SER A 108 9.78 0.63 -11.83
C SER A 108 10.00 2.02 -12.44
N LEU A 109 8.93 2.82 -12.59
CA LEU A 109 9.02 4.22 -13.01
C LEU A 109 9.86 5.03 -12.00
N ALA A 110 9.51 4.94 -10.72
CA ALA A 110 10.19 5.66 -9.65
C ALA A 110 11.68 5.29 -9.55
N TYR A 111 12.00 4.00 -9.72
CA TYR A 111 13.36 3.51 -9.76
C TYR A 111 14.12 4.05 -10.98
N ALA A 112 13.51 4.02 -12.17
CA ALA A 112 14.17 4.46 -13.40
C ALA A 112 14.51 5.96 -13.40
N VAL A 113 13.66 6.79 -12.80
CA VAL A 113 13.82 8.25 -12.79
C VAL A 113 14.36 8.80 -11.46
N GLY A 114 14.65 7.94 -10.48
CA GLY A 114 14.93 8.34 -9.09
C GLY A 114 16.07 9.35 -8.92
N ASP A 115 17.08 9.34 -9.80
CA ASP A 115 18.20 10.30 -9.80
C ASP A 115 17.75 11.75 -10.09
N HIS A 116 16.59 11.91 -10.73
CA HIS A 116 16.02 13.18 -11.13
C HIS A 116 14.89 13.65 -10.20
N VAL A 117 14.80 13.07 -9.00
CA VAL A 117 13.68 13.32 -8.09
C VAL A 117 14.19 13.96 -6.80
N SER A 118 13.51 15.01 -6.35
CA SER A 118 13.74 15.55 -5.02
C SER A 118 12.94 14.77 -3.97
N LEU A 119 13.61 13.87 -3.23
CA LEU A 119 12.99 13.14 -2.10
C LEU A 119 12.33 14.10 -1.11
N ARG A 120 12.99 15.22 -0.78
CA ARG A 120 12.45 16.23 0.14
C ARG A 120 11.13 16.83 -0.36
N ALA A 121 11.01 17.07 -1.66
CA ALA A 121 9.80 17.62 -2.25
C ALA A 121 8.64 16.61 -2.20
N LEU A 122 8.90 15.36 -2.57
CA LEU A 122 7.90 14.29 -2.50
C LEU A 122 7.40 14.06 -1.07
N LEU A 123 8.33 13.99 -0.11
CA LEU A 123 7.99 13.83 1.31
C LEU A 123 7.16 15.00 1.83
N ARG A 124 7.48 16.23 1.41
CA ARG A 124 6.68 17.41 1.78
C ARG A 124 5.26 17.30 1.22
N VAL A 125 5.09 16.94 -0.04
CA VAL A 125 3.76 16.75 -0.65
C VAL A 125 2.97 15.68 0.11
N LEU A 126 3.57 14.51 0.36
CA LEU A 126 2.91 13.42 1.08
C LEU A 126 2.48 13.84 2.49
N LEU A 127 3.36 14.51 3.25
CA LEU A 127 3.07 14.97 4.60
C LEU A 127 1.96 16.03 4.62
N VAL A 128 2.01 17.01 3.70
CA VAL A 128 0.97 18.05 3.61
C VAL A 128 -0.38 17.44 3.29
N VAL A 129 -0.44 16.58 2.27
CA VAL A 129 -1.70 15.93 1.86
C VAL A 129 -2.24 15.05 2.99
N SER A 130 -1.36 14.36 3.73
CA SER A 130 -1.74 13.52 4.87
C SER A 130 -2.30 14.33 6.04
N VAL A 131 -1.67 15.44 6.38
CA VAL A 131 -2.17 16.34 7.44
C VAL A 131 -3.54 16.90 7.07
N VAL A 132 -3.78 17.23 5.81
CA VAL A 132 -5.08 17.72 5.31
C VAL A 132 -6.19 16.65 5.42
N GLN A 133 -5.86 15.35 5.35
CA GLN A 133 -6.87 14.28 5.50
C GLN A 133 -7.58 14.32 6.86
N ILE A 134 -6.87 14.77 7.89
CA ILE A 134 -7.31 14.62 9.28
C ILE A 134 -8.48 15.54 9.62
N PRO A 135 -8.42 16.87 9.39
CA PRO A 135 -9.58 17.73 9.59
C PRO A 135 -10.76 17.32 8.70
N ILE A 136 -10.51 16.87 7.46
CA ILE A 136 -11.58 16.37 6.57
C ILE A 136 -12.25 15.12 7.18
N GLY A 137 -11.47 14.14 7.63
CA GLY A 137 -11.98 12.92 8.25
C GLY A 137 -12.75 13.18 9.54
N VAL A 138 -12.26 14.10 10.38
CA VAL A 138 -12.96 14.52 11.61
C VAL A 138 -14.29 15.19 11.29
N LEU A 139 -14.32 16.12 10.33
CA LEU A 139 -15.56 16.77 9.89
C LEU A 139 -16.57 15.75 9.33
N GLN A 140 -16.10 14.73 8.61
CA GLN A 140 -16.94 13.65 8.13
C GLN A 140 -17.56 12.85 9.27
N MET A 141 -16.76 12.44 10.25
CA MET A 141 -17.29 11.75 11.43
C MET A 141 -18.42 12.55 12.09
N PHE A 142 -18.20 13.85 12.32
CA PHE A 142 -19.22 14.72 12.91
C PHE A 142 -20.45 14.91 12.01
N ALA A 143 -20.27 15.04 10.70
CA ALA A 143 -21.38 15.22 9.76
C ALA A 143 -22.29 13.99 9.70
N PHE A 144 -21.75 12.78 9.80
CA PHE A 144 -22.53 11.54 9.70
C PHE A 144 -23.12 11.05 11.01
N ILE A 145 -22.48 11.35 12.15
CA ILE A 145 -22.83 10.76 13.46
C ILE A 145 -23.39 11.82 14.42
N GLY A 146 -23.17 13.09 14.11
CA GLY A 146 -23.49 14.22 14.97
C GLY A 146 -22.46 14.45 16.07
N PHE A 147 -22.66 15.50 16.86
CA PHE A 147 -21.79 15.89 17.98
C PHE A 147 -21.98 15.02 19.23
N ARG A 148 -23.02 14.19 19.27
CA ARG A 148 -23.26 13.23 20.36
C ARG A 148 -22.35 12.02 20.11
N LEU A 149 -21.13 12.11 20.66
CA LEU A 149 -20.02 11.15 20.55
C LEU A 149 -20.48 9.67 20.51
N ALA A 150 -20.61 9.10 19.31
CA ALA A 150 -20.51 7.64 19.19
C ALA A 150 -19.03 7.27 19.35
N ASN A 151 -18.77 6.22 20.13
CA ASN A 151 -17.41 5.73 20.36
C ASN A 151 -16.77 5.37 19.00
N PRO A 152 -15.62 5.96 18.60
CA PRO A 152 -14.97 5.61 17.33
C PRO A 152 -14.56 4.14 17.25
N PHE A 153 -14.50 3.48 18.41
CA PHE A 153 -14.14 2.08 18.58
C PHE A 153 -15.32 1.15 18.87
N GLN A 154 -16.57 1.63 18.73
CA GLN A 154 -17.76 0.84 19.05
C GLN A 154 -17.82 -0.43 18.20
N VAL A 155 -18.03 -1.59 18.83
CA VAL A 155 -18.04 -2.88 18.13
C VAL A 155 -19.43 -3.39 17.81
N TYR A 156 -20.45 -2.95 18.55
CA TYR A 156 -21.84 -3.42 18.40
C TYR A 156 -22.81 -2.28 18.01
N GLY A 157 -22.28 -1.20 17.41
CA GLY A 157 -23.07 -0.09 16.89
C GLY A 157 -22.26 0.76 15.90
N LEU A 158 -22.72 1.98 15.60
CA LEU A 158 -22.08 2.85 14.60
C LEU A 158 -20.67 3.29 15.05
N ALA A 159 -19.65 2.55 14.63
CA ALA A 159 -18.26 2.89 14.86
C ALA A 159 -17.93 4.21 14.16
N ALA A 160 -17.67 5.25 14.95
CA ALA A 160 -17.42 6.56 14.34
C ALA A 160 -16.19 6.59 13.43
N GLY A 161 -15.21 5.74 13.72
CA GLY A 161 -14.00 5.59 12.91
C GLY A 161 -14.26 5.18 11.46
N ASP A 162 -15.35 4.46 11.17
CA ASP A 162 -15.66 3.98 9.82
C ASP A 162 -15.96 5.12 8.83
N TRP A 163 -16.39 6.26 9.37
CA TRP A 163 -16.71 7.46 8.60
C TRP A 163 -15.51 8.39 8.41
N PHE A 164 -14.36 8.09 9.03
CA PHE A 164 -13.11 8.81 8.80
C PHE A 164 -12.52 8.42 7.44
N SER A 165 -13.08 8.91 6.33
CA SER A 165 -12.65 8.52 4.97
C SER A 165 -11.78 9.58 4.28
N GLY A 166 -11.53 10.73 4.92
CA GLY A 166 -10.73 11.81 4.35
C GLY A 166 -11.21 12.20 2.95
N THR A 167 -10.29 12.47 2.03
CA THR A 167 -10.64 12.78 0.62
C THR A 167 -11.12 11.57 -0.18
N LEU A 168 -11.20 10.38 0.41
CA LEU A 168 -11.65 9.15 -0.26
C LEU A 168 -13.15 8.87 -0.11
N LEU A 169 -13.91 9.72 0.59
CA LEU A 169 -15.32 9.49 0.90
C LEU A 169 -16.19 9.14 -0.32
N LEU A 170 -15.96 9.78 -1.46
CA LEU A 170 -16.73 9.53 -2.70
C LEU A 170 -16.49 8.12 -3.29
N SER A 171 -15.47 7.41 -2.82
CA SER A 171 -15.20 6.00 -3.17
C SER A 171 -15.71 4.99 -2.14
N GLY A 172 -16.55 5.42 -1.19
CA GLY A 172 -17.12 4.60 -0.12
C GLY A 172 -16.38 4.72 1.22
N LYS A 173 -16.73 3.84 2.17
CA LYS A 173 -16.06 3.73 3.48
C LYS A 173 -14.63 3.22 3.29
N ASN A 174 -13.65 4.13 3.32
CA ASN A 174 -12.23 3.83 3.05
C ASN A 174 -11.34 4.21 4.24
N SER A 175 -11.90 4.18 5.45
CA SER A 175 -11.24 4.59 6.68
C SER A 175 -9.94 3.83 6.93
N HIS A 176 -9.90 2.53 6.64
CA HIS A 176 -8.71 1.70 6.74
C HIS A 176 -7.59 2.14 5.77
N VAL A 177 -7.91 2.48 4.51
CA VAL A 177 -6.92 2.95 3.53
C VAL A 177 -6.30 4.28 3.98
N VAL A 178 -7.13 5.21 4.48
CA VAL A 178 -6.65 6.49 5.02
C VAL A 178 -5.78 6.26 6.24
N SER A 179 -6.22 5.40 7.18
CA SER A 179 -5.48 5.00 8.37
C SER A 179 -4.06 4.52 8.02
N LEU A 180 -3.93 3.63 7.03
CA LEU A 180 -2.62 3.11 6.60
C LEU A 180 -1.73 4.16 5.93
N LYS A 181 -2.31 5.08 5.16
CA LYS A 181 -1.55 6.22 4.61
C LYS A 181 -1.04 7.14 5.70
N LEU A 182 -1.86 7.38 6.73
CA LEU A 182 -1.46 8.19 7.88
C LEU A 182 -0.38 7.47 8.70
N ALA A 183 -0.42 6.14 8.82
CA ALA A 183 0.65 5.35 9.42
C ALA A 183 1.98 5.49 8.65
N LEU A 184 1.97 5.42 7.31
CA LEU A 184 3.15 5.68 6.48
C LEU A 184 3.69 7.09 6.75
N SER A 185 2.83 8.10 6.71
CA SER A 185 3.20 9.50 6.92
C SER A 185 3.69 9.77 8.34
N MET A 186 3.14 9.09 9.35
CA MET A 186 3.61 9.13 10.74
C MET A 186 5.05 8.62 10.84
N LEU A 187 5.35 7.45 10.28
CA LEU A 187 6.70 6.88 10.27
C LEU A 187 7.70 7.82 9.58
N LEU A 188 7.29 8.40 8.45
CA LEU A 188 8.09 9.38 7.73
C LEU A 188 8.29 10.65 8.56
N ALA A 189 7.25 11.21 9.16
CA ALA A 189 7.36 12.38 10.02
C ALA A 189 8.31 12.12 11.20
N TRP A 190 8.19 10.97 11.85
CA TRP A 190 9.05 10.57 12.97
C TRP A 190 10.53 10.51 12.58
N GLN A 191 10.85 9.81 11.49
CA GLN A 191 12.24 9.57 11.10
C GLN A 191 12.87 10.70 10.29
N VAL A 192 12.04 11.52 9.61
CA VAL A 192 12.49 12.37 8.52
C VAL A 192 12.12 13.85 8.70
N ALA A 193 11.17 14.21 9.56
CA ALA A 193 10.75 15.62 9.71
C ALA A 193 11.92 16.56 10.03
N ARG A 194 12.90 16.11 10.83
CA ARG A 194 14.11 16.88 11.15
C ARG A 194 14.99 17.24 9.94
N HIS A 195 14.86 16.53 8.82
CA HIS A 195 15.65 16.71 7.61
C HIS A 195 14.89 17.41 6.48
N VAL A 196 13.55 17.52 6.59
CA VAL A 196 12.69 18.00 5.51
C VAL A 196 12.00 19.32 5.86
N THR A 197 11.66 19.52 7.13
CA THR A 197 10.95 20.73 7.59
C THR A 197 11.82 21.54 8.54
N ARG A 198 11.79 22.87 8.42
CA ARG A 198 12.43 23.80 9.37
C ARG A 198 11.56 24.02 10.62
N LEU A 199 10.72 23.06 10.95
CA LEU A 199 9.78 23.17 12.06
C LEU A 199 10.51 23.02 13.39
N GLY A 200 10.16 23.87 14.35
CA GLY A 200 10.59 23.73 15.74
C GLY A 200 10.19 22.38 16.34
N ARG A 201 10.82 21.98 17.45
CA ARG A 201 10.54 20.69 18.12
C ARG A 201 9.05 20.53 18.48
N ALA A 202 8.42 21.58 19.01
CA ALA A 202 7.00 21.57 19.37
C ALA A 202 6.09 21.31 18.16
N ALA A 203 6.29 22.04 17.05
CA ALA A 203 5.51 21.85 15.83
C ALA A 203 5.68 20.44 15.25
N ARG A 204 6.88 19.85 15.30
CA ARG A 204 7.11 18.46 14.86
C ARG A 204 6.36 17.45 15.73
N LEU A 205 6.35 17.64 17.05
CA LEU A 205 5.58 16.80 17.96
C LEU A 205 4.08 16.95 17.72
N GLY A 206 3.60 18.18 17.46
CA GLY A 206 2.21 18.42 17.10
C GLY A 206 1.78 17.71 15.82
N VAL A 207 2.59 17.77 14.75
CA VAL A 207 2.33 17.03 13.51
C VAL A 207 2.33 15.52 13.75
N LEU A 208 3.27 15.00 14.54
CA LEU A 208 3.31 13.59 14.87
C LEU A 208 2.06 13.15 15.66
N ALA A 209 1.69 13.91 16.69
CA ALA A 209 0.50 13.63 17.48
C ALA A 209 -0.77 13.65 16.62
N LEU A 210 -0.87 14.60 15.69
CA LEU A 210 -1.98 14.68 14.75
C LEU A 210 -2.03 13.44 13.84
N LEU A 211 -0.90 13.01 13.28
CA LEU A 211 -0.83 11.81 12.44
C LEU A 211 -1.15 10.53 13.21
N VAL A 212 -0.68 10.40 14.45
CA VAL A 212 -1.05 9.29 15.35
C VAL A 212 -2.55 9.29 15.58
N PHE A 213 -3.14 10.44 15.95
CA PHE A 213 -4.58 10.56 16.11
C PHE A 213 -5.32 10.11 14.84
N GLY A 214 -4.96 10.63 13.67
CA GLY A 214 -5.62 10.25 12.42
C GLY A 214 -5.42 8.78 12.03
N TRP A 215 -4.32 8.13 12.44
CA TRP A 215 -4.12 6.70 12.23
C TRP A 215 -5.01 5.86 13.17
N LEU A 216 -5.11 6.24 14.44
CA LEU A 216 -5.85 5.48 15.46
C LEU A 216 -7.37 5.66 15.37
N THR A 217 -7.85 6.86 14.99
CA THR A 217 -9.28 7.21 14.98
C THR A 217 -10.15 6.30 14.08
N PRO A 218 -9.69 5.84 12.90
CA PRO A 218 -10.37 4.83 12.09
C PRO A 218 -10.57 3.45 12.74
N SER A 219 -10.14 3.23 14.00
CA SER A 219 -10.34 1.98 14.76
C SER A 219 -9.78 0.72 14.08
N ALA A 220 -8.72 0.86 13.28
CA ALA A 220 -8.07 -0.26 12.61
C ALA A 220 -7.16 -1.06 13.57
N VAL A 221 -7.72 -1.73 14.57
CA VAL A 221 -7.00 -2.50 15.61
C VAL A 221 -6.00 -3.49 15.01
N HIS A 222 -6.39 -4.19 13.94
CA HIS A 222 -5.50 -5.12 13.23
C HIS A 222 -4.24 -4.43 12.68
N SER A 223 -4.35 -3.17 12.22
CA SER A 223 -3.19 -2.41 11.74
C SER A 223 -2.21 -2.08 12.88
N MET A 224 -2.72 -1.83 14.10
CA MET A 224 -1.89 -1.61 15.28
C MET A 224 -1.14 -2.88 15.67
N LEU A 225 -1.82 -4.04 15.69
CA LEU A 225 -1.19 -5.33 15.98
C LEU A 225 -0.11 -5.67 14.94
N CYS A 226 -0.42 -5.47 13.65
CA CYS A 226 0.56 -5.64 12.57
C CYS A 226 1.74 -4.68 12.71
N PHE A 227 1.52 -3.46 13.20
CA PHE A 227 2.58 -2.49 13.44
C PHE A 227 3.50 -2.89 14.60
N LEU A 228 2.94 -3.45 15.67
CA LEU A 228 3.74 -4.01 16.77
C LEU A 228 4.57 -5.20 16.31
N ALA A 229 4.00 -6.09 15.49
CA ALA A 229 4.75 -7.17 14.85
C ALA A 229 5.85 -6.63 13.92
N ALA A 230 5.58 -5.58 13.15
CA ALA A 230 6.56 -4.93 12.29
C ALA A 230 7.72 -4.30 13.09
N ILE A 231 7.43 -3.66 14.23
CA ILE A 231 8.46 -3.14 15.14
C ILE A 231 9.30 -4.29 15.69
N ALA A 232 8.69 -5.36 16.21
CA ALA A 232 9.41 -6.51 16.75
C ALA A 232 10.34 -7.13 15.70
N THR A 233 9.84 -7.35 14.49
CA THR A 233 10.63 -7.91 13.37
C THR A 233 11.71 -6.96 12.90
N ALA A 234 11.44 -5.65 12.75
CA ALA A 234 12.46 -4.66 12.40
C ALA A 234 13.56 -4.61 13.47
N SER A 235 13.17 -4.70 14.73
CA SER A 235 14.07 -4.74 15.87
C SER A 235 14.98 -5.95 15.82
N LEU A 236 14.45 -7.14 15.54
CA LEU A 236 15.24 -8.35 15.33
C LEU A 236 16.22 -8.21 14.14
N LEU A 237 15.77 -7.60 13.04
CA LEU A 237 16.60 -7.41 11.84
C LEU A 237 17.71 -6.37 12.01
N LEU A 238 17.49 -5.37 12.86
CA LEU A 238 18.40 -4.22 13.06
C LEU A 238 19.21 -4.28 14.35
N ALA A 239 18.76 -5.03 15.37
CA ALA A 239 19.44 -5.13 16.64
C ALA A 239 20.81 -5.79 16.50
N SER A 240 21.77 -5.26 17.25
CA SER A 240 23.09 -5.85 17.41
C SER A 240 23.20 -6.69 18.68
N SER A 241 22.20 -6.68 19.57
CA SER A 241 22.24 -7.38 20.86
C SER A 241 20.90 -7.99 21.27
N ALA A 242 20.96 -9.14 21.96
CA ALA A 242 19.78 -9.83 22.48
C ALA A 242 19.01 -9.00 23.54
N ARG A 243 19.70 -8.14 24.31
CA ARG A 243 19.04 -7.25 25.29
C ARG A 243 18.14 -6.22 24.61
N THR A 244 18.58 -5.66 23.49
CA THR A 244 17.79 -4.71 22.69
C THR A 244 16.52 -5.38 22.17
N VAL A 245 16.64 -6.62 21.68
CA VAL A 245 15.50 -7.43 21.24
C VAL A 245 14.50 -7.66 22.37
N ALA A 246 14.98 -8.12 23.53
CA ALA A 246 14.12 -8.39 24.69
C ALA A 246 13.39 -7.12 25.16
N GLY A 247 14.07 -5.98 25.23
CA GLY A 247 13.45 -4.70 25.60
C GLY A 247 12.36 -4.25 24.61
N LEU A 248 12.59 -4.46 23.31
CA LEU A 248 11.62 -4.09 22.27
C LEU A 248 10.41 -5.02 22.27
N LEU A 249 10.60 -6.32 22.48
CA LEU A 249 9.50 -7.26 22.70
C LEU A 249 8.69 -6.88 23.94
N GLY A 250 9.36 -6.50 25.05
CA GLY A 250 8.68 -6.02 26.25
C GLY A 250 7.82 -4.77 26.00
N LEU A 251 8.34 -3.80 25.25
CA LEU A 251 7.57 -2.60 24.85
C LEU A 251 6.39 -2.95 23.92
N SER A 252 6.58 -3.87 22.98
CA SER A 252 5.49 -4.34 22.12
C SER A 252 4.39 -5.03 22.94
N LEU A 253 4.76 -5.88 23.90
CA LEU A 253 3.81 -6.54 24.82
C LEU A 253 3.07 -5.51 25.69
N LEU A 254 3.76 -4.49 26.20
CA LEU A 254 3.14 -3.40 26.93
C LEU A 254 2.14 -2.64 26.06
N ALA A 255 2.47 -2.36 24.79
CA ALA A 255 1.56 -1.71 23.86
C ALA A 255 0.33 -2.58 23.58
N VAL A 256 0.49 -3.90 23.40
CA VAL A 256 -0.65 -4.84 23.29
C VAL A 256 -1.50 -4.79 24.55
N ALA A 257 -0.90 -4.76 25.74
CA ALA A 257 -1.64 -4.68 27.00
C ALA A 257 -2.44 -3.37 27.12
N ILE A 258 -1.86 -2.24 26.69
CA ILE A 258 -2.56 -0.94 26.65
C ILE A 258 -3.74 -0.98 25.66
N VAL A 259 -3.53 -1.53 24.46
CA VAL A 259 -4.63 -1.69 23.48
C VAL A 259 -5.71 -2.60 24.08
N ALA A 260 -5.35 -3.74 24.65
CA ALA A 260 -6.32 -4.64 25.26
C ALA A 260 -7.12 -3.99 26.41
N ALA A 261 -6.46 -3.18 27.23
CA ALA A 261 -7.11 -2.46 28.33
C ALA A 261 -8.01 -1.31 27.86
N THR A 262 -7.61 -0.60 26.80
CA THR A 262 -8.35 0.57 26.28
C THR A 262 -9.41 0.19 25.24
N GLN A 263 -9.34 -1.00 24.67
CA GLN A 263 -10.19 -1.48 23.58
C GLN A 263 -10.86 -2.82 23.95
N TRP A 264 -11.32 -2.93 25.19
CA TRP A 264 -11.83 -4.19 25.74
C TRP A 264 -12.99 -4.80 24.93
N GLU A 265 -13.86 -3.98 24.33
CA GLU A 265 -14.93 -4.47 23.44
C GLU A 265 -14.38 -5.21 22.21
N ASN A 266 -13.31 -4.69 21.60
CA ASN A 266 -12.63 -5.35 20.48
C ASN A 266 -12.00 -6.68 20.90
N VAL A 267 -11.44 -6.73 22.12
CA VAL A 267 -10.90 -7.97 22.70
C VAL A 267 -12.01 -8.99 22.95
N LEU A 268 -13.13 -8.57 23.52
CA LEU A 268 -14.30 -9.43 23.74
C LEU A 268 -14.86 -9.97 22.42
N TYR A 269 -14.96 -9.12 21.40
CA TYR A 269 -15.38 -9.54 20.06
C TYR A 269 -14.44 -10.60 19.47
N ALA A 270 -13.13 -10.36 19.51
CA ALA A 270 -12.14 -11.34 19.04
C ALA A 270 -12.21 -12.66 19.82
N ARG A 271 -12.36 -12.60 21.15
CA ARG A 271 -12.56 -13.77 22.00
C ARG A 271 -13.82 -14.53 21.63
N ASN A 272 -14.96 -13.84 21.47
CA ASN A 272 -16.23 -14.46 21.11
C ASN A 272 -16.13 -15.15 19.74
N LEU A 273 -15.47 -14.51 18.78
CA LEU A 273 -15.23 -15.09 17.46
C LEU A 273 -14.34 -16.34 17.54
N ILE A 274 -13.27 -16.33 18.34
CA ILE A 274 -12.42 -17.50 18.58
C ILE A 274 -13.24 -18.62 19.23
N VAL A 275 -14.06 -18.32 20.24
CA VAL A 275 -14.91 -19.31 20.92
C VAL A 275 -15.95 -19.90 19.97
N LEU A 276 -16.57 -19.08 19.11
CA LEU A 276 -17.48 -19.56 18.06
C LEU A 276 -16.77 -20.48 17.07
N THR A 277 -15.54 -20.13 16.68
CA THR A 277 -14.73 -20.91 15.73
C THR A 277 -14.21 -22.22 16.34
N ALA A 278 -13.80 -22.18 17.61
CA ALA A 278 -13.28 -23.33 18.36
C ALA A 278 -14.37 -24.20 18.98
N GLY A 279 -15.61 -23.70 19.06
CA GLY A 279 -16.77 -24.39 19.59
C GLY A 279 -17.33 -25.43 18.63
N SER A 280 -18.11 -26.36 19.18
CA SER A 280 -18.71 -27.52 18.49
C SER A 280 -19.76 -27.19 17.41
N THR A 281 -19.96 -25.92 17.05
CA THR A 281 -20.85 -25.52 15.96
C THR A 281 -20.22 -25.71 14.59
N GLY A 282 -18.88 -25.77 14.50
CA GLY A 282 -18.14 -25.97 13.25
C GLY A 282 -18.23 -24.80 12.26
N VAL A 283 -18.80 -23.66 12.67
CA VAL A 283 -18.97 -22.49 11.79
C VAL A 283 -17.68 -21.67 11.79
N LEU A 284 -16.91 -21.79 10.71
CA LEU A 284 -15.72 -20.97 10.48
C LEU A 284 -16.10 -19.57 10.00
N PRO A 285 -15.40 -18.50 10.45
CA PRO A 285 -15.50 -17.18 9.84
C PRO A 285 -15.19 -17.25 8.33
N GLY A 286 -15.82 -16.38 7.53
CA GLY A 286 -15.75 -16.45 6.06
C GLY A 286 -14.32 -16.52 5.51
N LYS A 287 -13.37 -15.77 6.08
CA LYS A 287 -11.95 -15.84 5.69
C LYS A 287 -11.30 -17.19 6.00
N ALA A 288 -11.54 -17.72 7.19
CA ALA A 288 -10.96 -19.00 7.61
C ALA A 288 -11.54 -20.15 6.79
N ALA A 289 -12.85 -20.11 6.52
CA ALA A 289 -13.53 -21.06 5.64
C ALA A 289 -12.98 -20.99 4.21
N ALA A 290 -12.90 -19.78 3.63
CA ALA A 290 -12.34 -19.58 2.30
C ALA A 290 -10.87 -20.05 2.23
N LEU A 291 -10.05 -19.76 3.24
CA LEU A 291 -8.66 -20.23 3.29
C LEU A 291 -8.57 -21.76 3.35
N ALA A 292 -9.38 -22.40 4.20
CA ALA A 292 -9.45 -23.86 4.27
C ALA A 292 -9.80 -24.43 2.89
N ASN A 293 -10.89 -23.94 2.28
CA ASN A 293 -11.32 -24.37 0.95
C ASN A 293 -10.24 -24.14 -0.12
N THR A 294 -9.52 -23.02 -0.05
CA THR A 294 -8.40 -22.72 -0.97
C THR A 294 -7.27 -23.74 -0.86
N LEU A 295 -6.97 -24.20 0.35
CA LEU A 295 -5.83 -25.08 0.61
C LEU A 295 -6.16 -26.57 0.47
N THR A 296 -7.43 -26.96 0.65
CA THR A 296 -7.83 -28.38 0.67
C THR A 296 -8.79 -28.74 -0.45
N GLU A 297 -9.90 -28.02 -0.60
CA GLU A 297 -10.96 -28.36 -1.56
C GLU A 297 -10.60 -27.93 -2.99
N LEU A 298 -10.04 -26.74 -3.17
CA LEU A 298 -9.71 -26.20 -4.47
C LEU A 298 -8.65 -27.05 -5.20
N PRO A 299 -7.55 -27.51 -4.57
CA PRO A 299 -6.62 -28.45 -5.20
C PRO A 299 -7.24 -29.82 -5.50
N ALA A 300 -8.27 -30.24 -4.76
CA ALA A 300 -8.97 -31.49 -5.06
C ALA A 300 -9.79 -31.38 -6.36
N VAL A 301 -10.35 -30.21 -6.64
CA VAL A 301 -11.11 -29.93 -7.87
C VAL A 301 -10.20 -29.55 -9.05
N ALA A 302 -9.12 -28.82 -8.78
CA ALA A 302 -8.14 -28.38 -9.77
C ALA A 302 -6.71 -28.77 -9.32
N PRO A 303 -6.26 -30.01 -9.56
CA PRO A 303 -4.97 -30.51 -9.09
C PRO A 303 -3.75 -29.70 -9.56
N GLN A 304 -3.86 -28.98 -10.67
CA GLN A 304 -2.82 -28.09 -11.19
C GLN A 304 -2.68 -26.78 -10.41
N LEU A 305 -3.68 -26.40 -9.60
CA LEU A 305 -3.74 -25.14 -8.86
C LEU A 305 -2.44 -24.81 -8.09
N PRO A 306 -1.82 -25.72 -7.34
CA PRO A 306 -0.62 -25.37 -6.57
C PRO A 306 0.53 -24.85 -7.44
N TRP A 307 0.53 -25.15 -8.74
CA TRP A 307 1.59 -24.78 -9.66
C TRP A 307 1.23 -23.58 -10.54
N THR A 308 -0.01 -23.53 -11.02
CA THR A 308 -0.44 -22.50 -11.99
C THR A 308 -1.45 -21.52 -11.42
N GLY A 309 -2.12 -21.85 -10.32
CA GLY A 309 -3.36 -21.18 -9.90
C GLY A 309 -4.49 -21.39 -10.92
N VAL A 310 -5.59 -20.63 -10.76
CA VAL A 310 -6.79 -20.66 -11.63
C VAL A 310 -6.87 -19.53 -12.66
N GLY A 311 -5.86 -18.66 -12.74
CA GLY A 311 -5.88 -17.48 -13.60
C GLY A 311 -6.03 -16.16 -12.83
N LEU A 312 -5.32 -15.12 -13.27
CA LEU A 312 -5.40 -13.79 -12.68
C LEU A 312 -6.81 -13.19 -12.85
N GLY A 313 -7.38 -12.66 -11.78
CA GLY A 313 -8.74 -12.14 -11.80
C GLY A 313 -9.83 -13.20 -11.70
N ARG A 314 -9.51 -14.48 -11.46
CA ARG A 314 -10.47 -15.59 -11.44
C ARG A 314 -10.66 -16.25 -10.08
N TYR A 315 -10.10 -15.71 -8.99
CA TYR A 315 -10.29 -16.30 -7.67
C TYR A 315 -10.84 -15.30 -6.66
N SER A 316 -9.96 -14.61 -5.94
CA SER A 316 -10.29 -13.74 -4.80
C SER A 316 -9.64 -12.36 -4.90
N SER A 317 -9.06 -12.01 -6.05
CA SER A 317 -8.54 -10.66 -6.30
C SER A 317 -9.65 -9.61 -6.37
N TYR A 318 -9.28 -8.33 -6.29
CA TYR A 318 -10.25 -7.25 -6.53
C TYR A 318 -10.83 -7.32 -7.94
N ALA A 319 -10.07 -7.79 -8.92
CA ALA A 319 -10.60 -8.00 -10.27
C ALA A 319 -11.75 -9.03 -10.28
N ALA A 320 -11.55 -10.20 -9.65
CA ALA A 320 -12.60 -11.22 -9.52
C ALA A 320 -13.83 -10.68 -8.80
N MET A 321 -13.62 -9.96 -7.70
CA MET A 321 -14.69 -9.41 -6.88
C MET A 321 -15.47 -8.31 -7.62
N ILE A 322 -14.80 -7.40 -8.34
CA ILE A 322 -15.46 -6.35 -9.12
C ILE A 322 -16.26 -6.96 -10.28
N LEU A 323 -15.66 -7.90 -11.02
CA LEU A 323 -16.31 -8.55 -12.16
C LEU A 323 -17.42 -9.51 -11.75
N SER A 324 -17.49 -9.94 -10.49
CA SER A 324 -18.64 -10.70 -10.00
C SER A 324 -19.94 -9.88 -9.96
N GLY A 325 -19.85 -8.55 -9.88
CA GLY A 325 -20.99 -7.67 -9.64
C GLY A 325 -21.45 -7.62 -8.17
N GLU A 326 -20.89 -8.46 -7.30
CA GLU A 326 -21.30 -8.58 -5.89
C GLU A 326 -20.51 -7.65 -4.95
N HIS A 327 -19.33 -7.18 -5.37
CA HIS A 327 -18.44 -6.39 -4.51
C HIS A 327 -18.79 -4.90 -4.45
N LEU A 328 -19.35 -4.34 -5.52
CA LEU A 328 -19.72 -2.93 -5.60
C LEU A 328 -21.21 -2.77 -5.29
N ALA A 329 -21.58 -1.68 -4.60
CA ALA A 329 -22.99 -1.39 -4.29
C ALA A 329 -23.86 -1.27 -5.55
N SER A 330 -23.27 -0.82 -6.67
CA SER A 330 -23.86 -0.85 -8.00
C SER A 330 -22.82 -1.34 -9.01
N ALA A 331 -23.16 -2.39 -9.75
CA ALA A 331 -22.36 -2.84 -10.88
C ALA A 331 -22.39 -1.76 -11.97
N ASN A 332 -21.21 -1.39 -12.47
CA ASN A 332 -21.14 -0.46 -13.59
C ASN A 332 -21.59 -1.20 -14.85
N PRO A 333 -22.60 -0.72 -15.60
CA PRO A 333 -23.09 -1.40 -16.80
C PRO A 333 -22.02 -1.54 -17.90
N LEU A 334 -20.94 -0.76 -17.84
CA LEU A 334 -19.80 -0.84 -18.76
C LEU A 334 -18.83 -1.99 -18.44
N ILE A 335 -18.93 -2.58 -17.25
CA ILE A 335 -18.07 -3.69 -16.81
C ILE A 335 -18.90 -4.98 -16.91
N PRO A 336 -18.54 -5.93 -17.78
CA PRO A 336 -19.29 -7.18 -17.90
C PRO A 336 -19.15 -7.98 -16.62
N VAL A 337 -20.23 -8.69 -16.25
CA VAL A 337 -20.14 -9.70 -15.20
C VAL A 337 -19.35 -10.88 -15.74
N SER A 338 -18.23 -11.21 -15.09
CA SER A 338 -17.32 -12.27 -15.50
C SER A 338 -16.59 -12.82 -14.29
N TYR A 339 -17.14 -13.87 -13.68
CA TYR A 339 -16.52 -14.59 -12.58
C TYR A 339 -16.37 -16.06 -12.94
N SER A 340 -15.38 -16.71 -12.34
CA SER A 340 -15.12 -18.14 -12.57
C SER A 340 -15.98 -19.01 -11.65
N ASP A 341 -16.11 -20.29 -12.01
CA ASP A 341 -16.69 -21.32 -11.13
C ASP A 341 -15.98 -21.39 -9.78
N TYR A 342 -14.67 -21.07 -9.73
CA TYR A 342 -13.89 -21.07 -8.50
C TYR A 342 -14.27 -19.90 -7.58
N THR A 343 -14.41 -18.69 -8.12
CA THR A 343 -14.90 -17.53 -7.36
C THR A 343 -16.32 -17.80 -6.84
N PHE A 344 -17.20 -18.33 -7.70
CA PHE A 344 -18.57 -18.66 -7.33
C PHE A 344 -18.67 -19.71 -6.24
N ARG A 345 -17.85 -20.76 -6.31
CA ARG A 345 -17.93 -21.89 -5.38
C ARG A 345 -17.21 -21.65 -4.05
N PHE A 346 -16.10 -20.92 -4.05
CA PHE A 346 -15.21 -20.86 -2.88
C PHE A 346 -15.15 -19.47 -2.22
N ILE A 347 -15.62 -18.41 -2.89
CA ILE A 347 -15.52 -17.03 -2.40
C ILE A 347 -16.90 -16.42 -2.16
N LEU A 348 -17.77 -16.39 -3.18
CA LEU A 348 -19.10 -15.77 -3.10
C LEU A 348 -20.06 -16.34 -2.04
N PRO A 349 -19.98 -17.62 -1.61
CA PRO A 349 -20.82 -18.12 -0.52
C PRO A 349 -20.52 -17.45 0.82
N PHE A 350 -19.35 -16.85 0.97
CA PHE A 350 -18.93 -16.14 2.18
C PHE A 350 -19.01 -14.62 2.01
N TRP A 351 -19.19 -14.12 0.78
CA TRP A 351 -19.23 -12.70 0.48
C TRP A 351 -20.05 -12.41 -0.78
N ASN A 352 -21.30 -12.02 -0.58
CA ASN A 352 -22.19 -11.55 -1.63
C ASN A 352 -23.08 -10.42 -1.08
N ARG A 353 -23.77 -9.73 -1.98
CA ARG A 353 -24.60 -8.57 -1.62
C ARG A 353 -25.71 -8.92 -0.64
N GLU A 354 -26.33 -10.09 -0.77
CA GLU A 354 -27.40 -10.53 0.13
C GLU A 354 -26.87 -10.66 1.57
N LEU A 355 -25.74 -11.33 1.77
CA LEU A 355 -25.10 -11.47 3.09
C LEU A 355 -24.73 -10.11 3.70
N LEU A 356 -24.20 -9.20 2.89
CA LEU A 356 -23.80 -7.87 3.35
C LEU A 356 -25.00 -6.98 3.71
N LEU A 357 -26.13 -7.14 3.00
CA LEU A 357 -27.37 -6.43 3.31
C LEU A 357 -28.08 -7.02 4.52
N ALA A 358 -28.03 -8.35 4.70
CA ALA A 358 -28.64 -9.04 5.82
C ALA A 358 -27.87 -8.84 7.13
N ASN A 359 -26.55 -8.64 7.06
CA ASN A 359 -25.70 -8.48 8.23
C ASN A 359 -24.59 -7.46 7.98
N GLU A 360 -24.74 -6.26 8.54
CA GLU A 360 -23.73 -5.20 8.44
C GLU A 360 -22.35 -5.61 9.01
N TRP A 361 -22.33 -6.55 9.97
CA TRP A 361 -21.13 -7.11 10.60
C TRP A 361 -20.43 -8.17 9.74
N ALA A 362 -21.09 -8.67 8.69
CA ALA A 362 -20.46 -9.56 7.70
C ALA A 362 -19.37 -8.84 6.91
N SER A 363 -19.37 -7.50 6.89
CA SER A 363 -18.40 -6.70 6.14
C SER A 363 -17.00 -6.61 6.76
N GLY A 364 -16.84 -7.06 8.01
CA GLY A 364 -15.58 -6.97 8.74
C GLY A 364 -14.43 -7.75 8.10
N VAL A 365 -13.19 -7.26 8.30
CA VAL A 365 -11.96 -7.83 7.72
C VAL A 365 -11.77 -9.31 8.06
N VAL A 366 -12.32 -9.81 9.17
CA VAL A 366 -12.20 -11.25 9.52
C VAL A 366 -13.16 -12.14 8.71
N ASN A 367 -14.23 -11.57 8.16
CA ASN A 367 -15.21 -12.30 7.34
C ASN A 367 -14.93 -12.20 5.84
N GLN A 368 -14.21 -11.16 5.39
CA GLN A 368 -13.81 -10.99 4.00
C GLN A 368 -13.01 -12.20 3.49
N PRO A 369 -13.51 -12.97 2.52
CA PRO A 369 -12.90 -14.21 2.04
C PRO A 369 -11.79 -13.94 1.02
N PHE A 370 -11.02 -12.87 1.21
CA PHE A 370 -9.93 -12.50 0.33
C PHE A 370 -8.83 -11.79 1.11
N PHE A 371 -7.58 -12.09 0.75
CA PHE A 371 -6.39 -11.40 1.23
C PHE A 371 -5.22 -11.70 0.30
N THR A 372 -4.23 -10.80 0.31
CA THR A 372 -3.19 -10.74 -0.73
C THR A 372 -2.53 -12.10 -0.99
N TYR A 373 -2.08 -12.82 0.06
CA TYR A 373 -1.38 -14.09 -0.13
C TYR A 373 -2.29 -15.20 -0.70
N MET A 374 -3.54 -15.28 -0.25
CA MET A 374 -4.49 -16.26 -0.76
C MET A 374 -4.88 -15.95 -2.20
N SER A 375 -5.05 -14.67 -2.54
CA SER A 375 -5.31 -14.25 -3.92
C SER A 375 -4.15 -14.63 -4.85
N ILE A 376 -2.89 -14.42 -4.44
CA ILE A 376 -1.73 -14.83 -5.25
C ILE A 376 -1.67 -16.35 -5.38
N TYR A 377 -1.84 -17.08 -4.27
CA TYR A 377 -1.79 -18.54 -4.31
C TYR A 377 -2.91 -19.11 -5.19
N GLY A 378 -4.14 -18.63 -5.02
CA GLY A 378 -5.28 -19.06 -5.82
C GLY A 378 -5.15 -18.73 -7.30
N GLU A 379 -4.60 -17.56 -7.65
CA GLU A 379 -4.55 -17.10 -9.05
C GLU A 379 -3.26 -17.47 -9.78
N LEU A 380 -2.12 -17.55 -9.08
CA LEU A 380 -0.78 -17.75 -9.65
C LEU A 380 -0.02 -18.95 -9.06
N GLY A 381 -0.60 -19.69 -8.11
CA GLY A 381 0.02 -20.85 -7.48
C GLY A 381 1.19 -20.51 -6.54
N LEU A 382 1.87 -21.55 -6.07
CA LEU A 382 3.08 -21.46 -5.25
C LEU A 382 4.23 -20.71 -5.95
N PRO A 383 4.47 -20.87 -7.28
CA PRO A 383 5.51 -20.10 -7.96
C PRO A 383 5.27 -18.59 -7.92
N GLY A 384 4.01 -18.15 -8.13
CA GLY A 384 3.62 -16.75 -8.00
C GLY A 384 3.83 -16.24 -6.57
N LEU A 385 3.41 -17.02 -5.57
CA LEU A 385 3.59 -16.68 -4.16
C LEU A 385 5.08 -16.58 -3.77
N ALA A 386 5.92 -17.49 -4.28
CA ALA A 386 7.36 -17.47 -4.05
C ALA A 386 8.03 -16.24 -4.68
N CYS A 387 7.65 -15.86 -5.91
CA CYS A 387 8.15 -14.64 -6.55
C CYS A 387 7.74 -13.39 -5.77
N PHE A 388 6.50 -13.32 -5.29
CA PHE A 388 6.00 -12.23 -4.47
C PHE A 388 6.75 -12.14 -3.14
N ALA A 389 6.89 -13.24 -2.41
CA ALA A 389 7.65 -13.29 -1.17
C ALA A 389 9.12 -12.91 -1.39
N GLY A 390 9.71 -13.38 -2.49
CA GLY A 390 11.06 -13.02 -2.91
C GLY A 390 11.22 -11.52 -3.14
N PHE A 391 10.24 -10.86 -3.78
CA PHE A 391 10.28 -9.41 -4.01
C PHE A 391 10.35 -8.66 -2.68
N TRP A 392 9.45 -8.97 -1.74
CA TRP A 392 9.40 -8.33 -0.43
C TRP A 392 10.64 -8.60 0.42
N LEU A 393 11.20 -9.81 0.33
CA LEU A 393 12.46 -10.16 0.97
C LEU A 393 13.62 -9.31 0.42
N VAL A 394 13.75 -9.19 -0.90
CA VAL A 394 14.81 -8.38 -1.53
C VAL A 394 14.69 -6.91 -1.13
N VAL A 395 13.48 -6.34 -1.17
CA VAL A 395 13.23 -4.96 -0.74
C VAL A 395 13.62 -4.77 0.73
N THR A 396 13.19 -5.68 1.61
CA THR A 396 13.51 -5.66 3.06
C THR A 396 15.02 -5.67 3.29
N LEU A 397 15.74 -6.58 2.64
CA LEU A 397 17.20 -6.71 2.79
C LEU A 397 17.93 -5.47 2.25
N ARG A 398 17.47 -4.86 1.16
CA ARG A 398 18.08 -3.62 0.64
C ARG A 398 17.83 -2.43 1.55
N LEU A 399 16.60 -2.25 2.03
CA LEU A 399 16.28 -1.19 3.00
C LEU A 399 17.13 -1.34 4.27
N ARG A 400 17.25 -2.56 4.81
CA ARG A 400 18.14 -2.87 5.94
C ARG A 400 19.58 -2.43 5.70
N ARG A 401 20.15 -2.74 4.52
CA ARG A 401 21.52 -2.32 4.17
C ARG A 401 21.65 -0.79 4.14
N ILE A 402 20.66 -0.07 3.61
CA ILE A 402 20.66 1.40 3.59
C ILE A 402 20.59 1.95 5.01
N VAL A 403 19.71 1.40 5.87
CA VAL A 403 19.62 1.78 7.29
C VAL A 403 20.97 1.63 7.99
N GLN A 404 21.70 0.54 7.72
CA GLN A 404 23.01 0.29 8.35
C GLN A 404 24.10 1.23 7.83
N ARG A 405 24.10 1.57 6.53
CA ARG A 405 25.15 2.39 5.90
C ARG A 405 24.95 3.90 6.09
N ALA A 406 23.70 4.36 6.11
CA ALA A 406 23.35 5.78 6.06
C ALA A 406 22.75 6.29 7.38
N ARG A 407 23.15 5.73 8.53
CA ARG A 407 22.63 6.10 9.86
C ARG A 407 22.75 7.61 10.10
N GLY A 408 21.68 8.20 10.64
CA GLY A 408 21.65 9.64 10.96
C GLY A 408 21.35 10.58 9.77
N THR A 409 21.37 10.07 8.53
CA THR A 409 21.05 10.86 7.33
C THR A 409 19.56 10.81 7.00
N LEU A 410 19.13 11.67 6.07
CA LEU A 410 17.78 11.64 5.47
C LEU A 410 17.47 10.25 4.85
N GLU A 411 18.43 9.68 4.12
CA GLU A 411 18.27 8.39 3.44
C GLU A 411 18.11 7.25 4.44
N GLY A 412 18.92 7.22 5.50
CA GLY A 412 18.81 6.21 6.56
C GLY A 412 17.49 6.32 7.34
N GLY A 413 17.03 7.55 7.61
CA GLY A 413 15.71 7.78 8.23
C GLY A 413 14.57 7.30 7.33
N LEU A 414 14.62 7.63 6.03
CA LEU A 414 13.63 7.18 5.05
C LEU A 414 13.64 5.65 4.90
N ALA A 415 14.83 5.04 4.82
CA ALA A 415 14.98 3.59 4.76
C ALA A 415 14.41 2.90 6.00
N THR A 416 14.56 3.50 7.18
CA THR A 416 14.02 2.97 8.44
C THR A 416 12.49 3.02 8.43
N ALA A 417 11.90 4.15 8.03
CA ALA A 417 10.46 4.31 7.91
C ALA A 417 9.86 3.34 6.88
N LEU A 418 10.48 3.23 5.70
CA LEU A 418 10.04 2.30 4.66
C LEU A 418 10.25 0.84 5.06
N LEU A 419 11.31 0.49 5.80
CA LEU A 419 11.50 -0.86 6.32
C LEU A 419 10.37 -1.25 7.29
N LEU A 420 10.05 -0.37 8.25
CA LEU A 420 8.93 -0.59 9.18
C LEU A 420 7.61 -0.72 8.43
N PHE A 421 7.35 0.16 7.46
CA PHE A 421 6.12 0.09 6.68
C PHE A 421 6.06 -1.14 5.76
N THR A 422 7.19 -1.58 5.24
CA THR A 422 7.31 -2.83 4.46
C THR A 422 6.89 -4.03 5.29
N LEU A 423 7.42 -4.14 6.51
CA LEU A 423 7.06 -5.22 7.42
C LEU A 423 5.60 -5.11 7.86
N LEU A 424 5.09 -3.90 8.10
CA LEU A 424 3.67 -3.67 8.36
C LEU A 424 2.80 -4.18 7.20
N LEU A 425 3.13 -3.86 5.94
CA LEU A 425 2.41 -4.34 4.76
C LEU A 425 2.45 -5.87 4.65
N VAL A 426 3.62 -6.49 4.87
CA VAL A 426 3.78 -7.97 4.84
C VAL A 426 2.83 -8.65 5.83
N TYR A 427 2.62 -8.10 7.02
CA TYR A 427 1.63 -8.62 7.97
C TYR A 427 0.19 -8.29 7.55
N LEU A 428 -0.06 -7.07 7.09
CA LEU A 428 -1.38 -6.63 6.63
C LEU A 428 -1.88 -7.45 5.43
N PHE A 429 -1.00 -8.01 4.60
CA PHE A 429 -1.34 -8.90 3.49
C PHE A 429 -2.05 -10.20 3.91
N LEU A 430 -2.06 -10.55 5.20
CA LEU A 430 -2.91 -11.62 5.77
C LEU A 430 -4.37 -11.17 6.01
N PHE A 431 -4.62 -9.86 6.01
CA PHE A 431 -5.89 -9.26 6.39
C PHE A 431 -6.68 -8.74 5.18
N ASP A 432 -6.05 -8.26 4.12
CA ASP A 432 -6.77 -7.78 2.94
C ASP A 432 -5.88 -7.86 1.69
N ASN A 433 -6.46 -7.62 0.52
CA ASN A 433 -5.78 -7.42 -0.76
C ASN A 433 -5.14 -6.02 -0.84
N TRP A 434 -4.43 -5.59 0.21
CA TRP A 434 -3.79 -4.27 0.26
C TRP A 434 -2.82 -4.02 -0.88
N PHE A 435 -2.20 -5.09 -1.41
CA PHE A 435 -1.33 -4.97 -2.56
C PHE A 435 -2.08 -4.48 -3.81
N GLU A 436 -3.35 -4.84 -3.97
CA GLU A 436 -4.18 -4.42 -5.11
C GLU A 436 -4.80 -3.02 -4.91
N ASP A 437 -4.66 -2.38 -3.75
CA ASP A 437 -5.11 -0.99 -3.56
C ASP A 437 -4.02 0.01 -3.95
N ALA A 438 -4.07 0.47 -5.21
CA ALA A 438 -3.16 1.48 -5.72
C ALA A 438 -3.14 2.77 -4.89
N ARG A 439 -4.23 3.16 -4.21
CA ARG A 439 -4.24 4.39 -3.38
C ARG A 439 -3.20 4.30 -2.27
N LEU A 440 -3.04 3.12 -1.68
CA LEU A 440 -2.05 2.81 -0.65
C LEU A 440 -0.67 2.52 -1.27
N MET A 441 -0.63 1.70 -2.31
CA MET A 441 0.61 1.17 -2.85
C MET A 441 1.41 2.18 -3.68
N ILE A 442 0.76 3.14 -4.35
CA ILE A 442 1.44 4.19 -5.12
C ILE A 442 2.48 4.96 -4.27
N PRO A 443 2.10 5.63 -3.15
CA PRO A 443 3.06 6.42 -2.39
C PRO A 443 4.19 5.56 -1.80
N TYR A 444 3.88 4.33 -1.37
CA TYR A 444 4.88 3.40 -0.85
C TYR A 444 5.89 2.95 -1.93
N MET A 445 5.41 2.45 -3.06
CA MET A 445 6.25 1.94 -4.15
C MET A 445 7.08 3.06 -4.80
N LEU A 446 6.51 4.26 -4.89
CA LEU A 446 7.19 5.44 -5.40
C LEU A 446 8.37 5.83 -4.51
N LEU A 447 8.16 5.99 -3.20
CA LEU A 447 9.24 6.34 -2.27
C LEU A 447 10.32 5.26 -2.22
N THR A 448 9.91 3.99 -2.23
CA THR A 448 10.84 2.85 -2.23
C THR A 448 11.67 2.81 -3.51
N GLY A 449 11.05 2.96 -4.68
CA GLY A 449 11.76 2.99 -5.96
C GLY A 449 12.78 4.13 -6.05
N VAL A 450 12.40 5.35 -5.69
CA VAL A 450 13.32 6.50 -5.69
C VAL A 450 14.49 6.28 -4.72
N LEU A 451 14.23 5.84 -3.49
CA LEU A 451 15.28 5.62 -2.50
C LEU A 451 16.25 4.52 -2.94
N LEU A 452 15.74 3.38 -3.42
CA LEU A 452 16.58 2.27 -3.86
C LEU A 452 17.43 2.63 -5.08
N ARG A 453 16.96 3.55 -5.93
CA ARG A 453 17.75 4.08 -7.04
C ARG A 453 18.87 4.97 -6.54
N GLN A 454 18.56 5.96 -5.70
CA GLN A 454 19.55 6.91 -5.20
C GLN A 454 20.64 6.23 -4.37
N ALA A 455 20.29 5.19 -3.61
CA ALA A 455 21.25 4.38 -2.86
C ALA A 455 22.11 3.44 -3.73
N HIS A 456 21.76 3.25 -5.02
CA HIS A 456 22.54 2.44 -5.96
C HIS A 456 23.54 3.27 -6.77
N ALA A 457 23.31 4.57 -6.90
CA ALA A 457 24.30 5.46 -7.51
C ALA A 457 25.58 5.41 -6.66
N PRO A 458 26.78 5.29 -7.28
CA PRO A 458 28.02 5.47 -6.54
C PRO A 458 27.94 6.83 -5.83
N PRO A 459 28.40 6.94 -4.56
CA PRO A 459 28.35 8.19 -3.84
C PRO A 459 28.97 9.24 -4.74
N ALA A 460 28.15 10.19 -5.20
CA ALA A 460 28.63 11.29 -6.02
C ALA A 460 29.79 11.86 -5.23
N ALA A 461 31.00 11.86 -5.79
CA ALA A 461 32.18 12.44 -5.15
C ALA A 461 31.74 13.81 -4.67
N HIS A 462 31.48 13.93 -3.37
CA HIS A 462 31.08 15.20 -2.80
C HIS A 462 32.35 16.02 -2.98
N GLY A 463 32.32 16.90 -3.99
CA GLY A 463 33.36 17.89 -4.18
C GLY A 463 33.63 18.51 -2.81
N PRO A 464 34.91 18.73 -2.48
CA PRO A 464 35.32 19.15 -1.14
C PRO A 464 34.37 20.24 -0.67
N ALA A 465 33.82 20.04 0.53
CA ALA A 465 33.00 21.03 1.18
C ALA A 465 33.71 22.37 1.05
N THR A 466 33.16 23.26 0.23
CA THR A 466 33.63 24.63 0.16
C THR A 466 33.31 25.23 1.52
N SER A 467 34.28 25.11 2.43
CA SER A 467 34.43 25.96 3.60
C SER A 467 34.64 27.38 3.06
N GLY A 468 33.54 28.06 2.74
CA GLY A 468 33.51 29.51 2.64
C GLY A 468 33.35 30.04 4.06
N GLY A 469 34.37 30.76 4.52
CA GLY A 469 34.39 31.48 5.80
C GLY A 469 33.51 32.71 5.81
#